data_AF-A0A940KKH3-F1
#
_entry.id   AF-A0A940KKH3-F1
#
_cell.length_a   1.000
_cell.length_b   1.000
_cell.length_c   1.000
_cell.angle_alpha   90.00
_cell.angle_beta   90.00
_cell.angle_gamma   90.00
#
_symmetry.space_group_name_H-M   'P 1'
#
loop_
_entity.id
_entity.type
_entity.pdbx_description
1 polymer ?
#
loop_
_entity_poly.entity_id
_entity_poly.type
_entity_poly.pdbx_seq_one_letter_code
_entity_poly.pdbx_strand_id
1 'polypeptide(L)'
;MTTTYSASFNNGPATVILSTVTLTIRYTDEHNTIQEEHWLGDHIQQLETTPTGNILHYRYPSGATSTLRFSDPELLKAIKKNFSHQKFAGNAPARAFNSLLSKLVLITGIICGLILIGYIWIAPWLGGKVADSFSKETEISIGQQMYDATIQGYKIDTAKTRLLNQFYRELNYKTGYPIEITVVQSPEVNAFAIPGGHIVVYDAILDNMKTPEELAALLGHEASHVELRHSLNGLFRNLARQMFLALIIGSDSGITSVLVENADKLKGLQYSRELETNADDNGLKLMYENKVDTEGMVRLMNLLNDASKGQGTVVNFLSTHPVFEKRVANVKEQLKKYPSTPTTNTALQTTFHAIYENF
;
A
#
# COMPACT_ATOMS: atom_id res chain seq x y z
N MET A 1 -30.49 -64.07 21.64
CA MET A 1 -29.24 -64.35 22.39
C MET A 1 -28.74 -63.04 22.92
N THR A 2 -28.67 -62.88 24.24
CA THR A 2 -28.24 -61.65 24.90
C THR A 2 -26.72 -61.66 24.99
N THR A 3 -26.04 -60.99 24.05
CA THR A 3 -24.57 -60.92 24.07
C THR A 3 -24.12 -59.96 25.17
N THR A 4 -23.18 -60.43 25.99
CA THR A 4 -22.71 -59.76 27.19
C THR A 4 -21.25 -59.37 26.98
N TYR A 5 -20.90 -58.11 27.22
CA TYR A 5 -19.57 -57.56 26.95
C TYR A 5 -18.93 -57.00 28.23
N SER A 6 -17.60 -57.08 28.33
CA SER A 6 -16.88 -56.50 29.48
C SER A 6 -16.55 -55.03 29.22
N ALA A 7 -16.80 -54.17 30.21
CA ALA A 7 -16.50 -52.75 30.17
C ALA A 7 -16.11 -52.23 31.56
N SER A 8 -15.76 -50.96 31.64
CA SER A 8 -15.61 -50.23 32.90
C SER A 8 -16.54 -49.04 32.92
N PHE A 9 -17.33 -48.95 33.98
CA PHE A 9 -18.29 -47.87 34.22
C PHE A 9 -17.93 -47.14 35.51
N ASN A 10 -17.78 -45.81 35.45
CA ASN A 10 -17.36 -44.99 36.58
C ASN A 10 -16.11 -45.54 37.33
N ASN A 11 -15.14 -46.07 36.58
CA ASN A 11 -13.89 -46.71 37.06
C ASN A 11 -14.04 -48.07 37.79
N GLY A 12 -15.24 -48.65 37.84
CA GLY A 12 -15.48 -50.02 38.30
C GLY A 12 -15.64 -51.02 37.15
N PRO A 13 -15.54 -52.34 37.40
CA PRO A 13 -15.86 -53.36 36.41
C PRO A 13 -17.37 -53.37 36.13
N ALA A 14 -17.73 -53.40 34.86
CA ALA A 14 -19.11 -53.39 34.42
C ALA A 14 -19.33 -54.39 33.28
N THR A 15 -20.57 -54.83 33.17
CA THR A 15 -21.04 -55.75 32.14
C THR A 15 -22.07 -55.04 31.28
N VAL A 16 -21.88 -55.05 29.97
CA VAL A 16 -22.73 -54.34 29.02
C VAL A 16 -23.57 -55.33 28.24
N ILE A 17 -24.87 -55.08 28.21
CA ILE A 17 -25.86 -55.83 27.44
C ILE A 17 -26.46 -54.88 26.41
N LEU A 18 -26.37 -55.25 25.14
CA LEU A 18 -26.86 -54.44 24.02
C LEU A 18 -28.17 -54.96 23.48
N SER A 19 -29.15 -54.05 23.41
CA SER A 19 -30.36 -54.17 22.62
C SER A 19 -30.26 -53.30 21.36
N THR A 20 -31.30 -53.32 20.52
CA THR A 20 -31.44 -52.45 19.34
C THR A 20 -31.63 -50.98 19.72
N VAL A 21 -32.16 -50.70 20.91
CA VAL A 21 -32.52 -49.34 21.36
C VAL A 21 -31.87 -48.92 22.68
N THR A 22 -31.45 -49.88 23.50
CA THR A 22 -30.89 -49.65 24.83
C THR A 22 -29.55 -50.33 25.00
N LEU A 23 -28.65 -49.66 25.71
CA LEU A 23 -27.40 -50.20 26.23
C LEU A 23 -27.59 -50.32 27.74
N THR A 24 -27.67 -51.55 28.25
CA THR A 24 -27.82 -51.81 29.69
C THR A 24 -26.45 -52.07 30.30
N ILE A 25 -26.10 -51.32 31.34
CA ILE A 25 -24.84 -51.41 32.06
C ILE A 25 -25.15 -52.00 33.43
N ARG A 26 -24.62 -53.19 33.70
CA ARG A 26 -24.69 -53.83 35.02
C ARG A 26 -23.36 -53.65 35.72
N TYR A 27 -23.35 -53.01 36.89
CA TYR A 27 -22.15 -52.78 37.69
C TYR A 27 -22.42 -53.03 39.18
N THR A 28 -21.35 -53.19 39.96
CA THR A 28 -21.46 -53.33 41.42
C THR A 28 -21.13 -51.98 42.06
N ASP A 29 -22.00 -51.50 42.94
CA ASP A 29 -21.79 -50.25 43.67
C ASP A 29 -20.84 -50.41 44.87
N GLU A 30 -20.53 -49.31 45.56
CA GLU A 30 -19.64 -49.28 46.73
C GLU A 30 -20.16 -50.10 47.92
N HIS A 31 -21.45 -50.46 47.91
CA HIS A 31 -22.11 -51.28 48.94
C HIS A 31 -22.23 -52.76 48.52
N ASN A 32 -21.48 -53.16 47.49
CA ASN A 32 -21.45 -54.51 46.93
C ASN A 32 -22.83 -55.00 46.43
N THR A 33 -23.69 -54.07 46.02
CA THR A 33 -25.01 -54.35 45.45
C THR A 33 -24.95 -54.22 43.93
N ILE A 34 -25.61 -55.13 43.22
CA ILE A 34 -25.68 -55.09 41.75
C ILE A 34 -26.69 -54.02 41.34
N GLN A 35 -26.23 -53.05 40.57
CA GLN A 35 -27.04 -52.00 39.96
C GLN A 35 -27.11 -52.19 38.45
N GLU A 36 -28.21 -51.73 37.85
CA GLU A 36 -28.42 -51.71 36.40
C GLU A 36 -28.81 -50.30 35.94
N GLU A 37 -28.10 -49.80 34.94
CA GLU A 37 -28.42 -48.56 34.25
C GLU A 37 -28.80 -48.82 32.80
N HIS A 38 -29.85 -48.17 32.33
CA HIS A 38 -30.33 -48.30 30.95
C HIS A 38 -30.08 -47.01 30.18
N TRP A 39 -29.13 -47.05 29.25
CA TRP A 39 -28.83 -45.94 28.36
C TRP A 39 -29.63 -46.08 27.07
N LEU A 40 -30.52 -45.12 26.83
CA LEU A 40 -31.20 -44.99 25.55
C LEU A 40 -30.22 -44.53 24.48
N GLY A 41 -30.27 -45.13 23.30
CA GLY A 41 -29.38 -44.77 22.22
C GLY A 41 -29.32 -43.27 21.99
N ASP A 42 -30.47 -42.59 21.82
CA ASP A 42 -30.62 -41.16 21.48
C ASP A 42 -29.84 -40.16 22.35
N HIS A 43 -29.45 -40.56 23.55
CA HIS A 43 -28.70 -39.76 24.50
C HIS A 43 -27.18 -40.04 24.52
N ILE A 44 -26.71 -40.96 23.67
CA ILE A 44 -25.29 -41.18 23.42
C ILE A 44 -24.76 -40.04 22.55
N GLN A 45 -23.80 -39.27 23.08
CA GLN A 45 -23.34 -38.03 22.43
C GLN A 45 -22.11 -38.25 21.56
N GLN A 46 -21.18 -39.08 22.04
CA GLN A 46 -19.87 -39.21 21.45
C GLN A 46 -19.27 -40.59 21.71
N LEU A 47 -18.55 -41.09 20.72
CA LEU A 47 -17.72 -42.29 20.79
C LEU A 47 -16.31 -41.87 20.41
N GLU A 48 -15.39 -41.90 21.37
CA GLU A 48 -13.99 -41.57 21.19
C GLU A 48 -13.14 -42.84 21.20
N THR A 49 -12.20 -42.96 20.27
CA THR A 49 -11.22 -44.05 20.23
C THR A 49 -9.88 -43.50 20.68
N THR A 50 -9.39 -43.95 21.83
CA THR A 50 -8.10 -43.56 22.41
C THR A 50 -7.09 -44.70 22.28
N PRO A 51 -5.77 -44.44 22.42
CA PRO A 51 -4.76 -45.50 22.41
C PRO A 51 -4.96 -46.57 23.49
N THR A 52 -5.68 -46.25 24.57
CA THR A 52 -5.92 -47.15 25.73
C THR A 52 -7.27 -47.88 25.69
N GLY A 53 -8.11 -47.63 24.67
CA GLY A 53 -9.46 -48.18 24.55
C GLY A 53 -10.47 -47.18 24.00
N ASN A 54 -11.74 -47.55 23.97
CA ASN A 54 -12.83 -46.70 23.50
C ASN A 54 -13.60 -46.10 24.69
N ILE A 55 -14.10 -44.88 24.51
CA ILE A 55 -14.88 -44.15 25.51
C ILE A 55 -16.22 -43.73 24.88
N LEU A 56 -17.31 -44.14 25.51
CA LEU A 56 -18.66 -43.72 25.15
C LEU A 56 -19.16 -42.67 26.15
N HIS A 57 -19.63 -41.54 25.64
CA HIS A 57 -20.17 -40.45 26.45
C HIS A 57 -21.70 -40.44 26.36
N TYR A 58 -22.34 -40.47 27.53
CA TYR A 58 -23.78 -40.44 27.69
C TYR A 58 -24.22 -39.19 28.46
N ARG A 59 -25.34 -38.59 28.07
CA ARG A 59 -25.95 -37.47 28.80
C ARG A 59 -27.37 -37.82 29.23
N TYR A 60 -27.62 -37.81 30.53
CA TYR A 60 -28.96 -37.99 31.08
C TYR A 60 -29.87 -36.81 30.73
N PRO A 61 -31.20 -37.01 30.69
CA PRO A 61 -32.17 -35.92 30.56
C PRO A 61 -32.03 -34.84 31.64
N SER A 62 -31.53 -35.20 32.82
CA SER A 62 -31.22 -34.27 33.93
C SER A 62 -30.01 -33.37 33.66
N GLY A 63 -29.25 -33.61 32.58
CA GLY A 63 -28.03 -32.89 32.22
C GLY A 63 -26.74 -33.49 32.77
N ALA A 64 -26.82 -34.46 33.70
CA ALA A 64 -25.64 -35.20 34.17
C ALA A 64 -25.01 -36.01 33.03
N THR A 65 -23.71 -36.26 33.10
CA THR A 65 -22.98 -37.06 32.11
C THR A 65 -22.28 -38.24 32.75
N SER A 66 -22.15 -39.32 31.98
CA SER A 66 -21.41 -40.51 32.39
C SER A 66 -20.59 -41.06 31.23
N THR A 67 -19.56 -41.83 31.58
CA THR A 67 -18.64 -42.40 30.60
C THR A 67 -18.51 -43.90 30.80
N LEU A 68 -18.54 -44.63 29.70
CA LEU A 68 -18.30 -46.05 29.64
C LEU A 68 -17.01 -46.31 28.87
N ARG A 69 -16.02 -46.94 29.51
CA ARG A 69 -14.73 -47.28 28.90
C ARG A 69 -14.72 -48.76 28.54
N PHE A 70 -14.29 -49.09 27.33
CA PHE A 70 -14.23 -50.49 26.90
C PHE A 70 -13.16 -50.71 25.84
N SER A 71 -12.50 -51.87 25.90
CA SER A 71 -11.46 -52.27 24.95
C SER A 71 -11.88 -53.43 24.06
N ASP A 72 -13.08 -53.97 24.26
CA ASP A 72 -13.65 -55.07 23.47
C ASP A 72 -13.99 -54.59 22.04
N PRO A 73 -13.34 -55.15 21.00
CA PRO A 73 -13.58 -54.76 19.61
C PRO A 73 -14.95 -55.21 19.09
N GLU A 74 -15.52 -56.30 19.61
CA GLU A 74 -16.86 -56.77 19.23
C GLU A 74 -17.94 -55.87 19.83
N LEU A 75 -17.72 -55.34 21.04
CA LEU A 75 -18.58 -54.31 21.62
C LEU A 75 -18.59 -53.03 20.77
N LEU A 76 -17.41 -52.59 20.32
CA LEU A 76 -17.29 -51.42 19.43
C LEU A 76 -18.08 -51.61 18.14
N LYS A 77 -17.96 -52.79 17.53
CA LYS A 77 -18.66 -53.15 16.29
C LYS A 77 -20.17 -53.21 16.51
N ALA A 78 -20.61 -53.77 17.63
CA ALA A 78 -22.02 -53.85 17.99
C ALA A 78 -22.64 -52.47 18.24
N ILE A 79 -21.96 -51.57 18.96
CA ILE A 79 -22.39 -50.18 19.18
C ILE A 79 -22.50 -49.45 17.84
N LYS A 80 -21.47 -49.51 16.99
CA LYS A 80 -21.48 -48.87 15.67
C LYS A 80 -22.59 -49.41 14.76
N LYS A 81 -22.93 -50.70 14.86
CA LYS A 81 -24.00 -51.33 14.08
C LYS A 81 -25.39 -50.89 14.58
N ASN A 82 -25.66 -51.03 15.87
CA ASN A 82 -26.99 -50.80 16.45
C ASN A 82 -27.32 -49.31 16.58
N PHE A 83 -26.32 -48.45 16.80
CA PHE A 83 -26.49 -47.00 16.89
C PHE A 83 -25.93 -46.27 15.66
N SER A 84 -25.87 -46.94 14.50
CA SER A 84 -25.37 -46.38 13.23
C SER A 84 -26.12 -45.12 12.76
N HIS A 85 -27.39 -44.97 13.14
CA HIS A 85 -28.20 -43.78 12.84
C HIS A 85 -27.81 -42.55 13.67
N GLN A 86 -26.98 -42.73 14.69
CA GLN A 86 -26.53 -41.64 15.52
C GLN A 86 -25.29 -41.01 14.92
N LYS A 87 -25.37 -39.70 14.73
CA LYS A 87 -24.23 -38.92 14.24
C LYS A 87 -23.23 -38.77 15.38
N PHE A 88 -22.38 -39.78 15.59
CA PHE A 88 -21.20 -39.64 16.44
C PHE A 88 -20.42 -38.44 15.92
N ALA A 89 -20.28 -37.40 16.74
CA ALA A 89 -19.59 -36.17 16.35
C ALA A 89 -18.07 -36.43 16.23
N GLY A 90 -17.64 -37.03 15.12
CA GLY A 90 -16.23 -37.14 14.77
C GLY A 90 -15.68 -35.78 14.33
N ASN A 91 -14.57 -35.35 14.96
CA ASN A 91 -13.70 -34.20 14.67
C ASN A 91 -14.18 -33.25 13.55
N ALA A 92 -14.84 -32.17 13.95
CA ALA A 92 -15.39 -31.13 13.07
C ALA A 92 -14.39 -30.34 12.19
N PRO A 93 -13.10 -30.10 12.54
CA PRO A 93 -12.27 -29.20 11.74
C PRO A 93 -11.80 -29.79 10.39
N ALA A 94 -11.82 -31.12 10.21
CA ALA A 94 -11.36 -31.75 8.96
C ALA A 94 -12.37 -31.68 7.80
N ARG A 95 -13.66 -31.39 8.06
CA ARG A 95 -14.72 -31.37 7.03
C ARG A 95 -14.91 -30.01 6.35
N ALA A 96 -14.45 -28.92 6.97
CA ALA A 96 -14.58 -27.57 6.39
C ALA A 96 -13.71 -27.36 5.14
N PHE A 97 -12.57 -28.06 5.01
CA PHE A 97 -11.62 -27.86 3.91
C PHE A 97 -11.89 -28.71 2.65
N ASN A 98 -12.81 -29.67 2.70
CA ASN A 98 -13.07 -30.60 1.57
C ASN A 98 -14.32 -30.28 0.74
N SER A 99 -15.05 -29.21 1.06
CA SER A 99 -16.21 -28.80 0.27
C SER A 99 -15.78 -28.16 -1.07
N LEU A 100 -16.59 -28.34 -2.12
CA LEU A 100 -16.37 -27.65 -3.40
C LEU A 100 -16.30 -26.12 -3.21
N LEU A 101 -17.15 -25.60 -2.33
CA LEU A 101 -17.23 -24.17 -1.99
C LEU A 101 -15.92 -23.66 -1.37
N SER A 102 -15.34 -24.38 -0.41
CA SER A 102 -14.07 -23.97 0.22
C SER A 102 -12.90 -23.96 -0.77
N LYS A 103 -12.88 -24.90 -1.73
CA LYS A 103 -11.89 -24.91 -2.81
C LYS A 103 -12.07 -23.73 -3.77
N LEU A 104 -13.32 -23.43 -4.15
CA LEU A 104 -13.62 -22.28 -5.01
C LEU A 104 -13.24 -20.96 -4.36
N VAL A 105 -13.59 -20.76 -3.08
CA VAL A 105 -13.22 -19.57 -2.31
C VAL A 105 -11.70 -19.41 -2.22
N LEU A 106 -10.97 -20.51 -1.99
CA LEU A 106 -9.51 -20.49 -1.97
C LEU A 106 -8.93 -20.06 -3.33
N ILE A 107 -9.42 -20.66 -4.42
CA ILE A 107 -8.97 -20.33 -5.79
C ILE A 107 -9.27 -18.86 -6.10
N THR A 108 -10.48 -18.38 -5.82
CA THR A 108 -10.84 -16.97 -6.01
C THR A 108 -9.96 -16.05 -5.16
N GLY A 109 -9.69 -16.40 -3.90
CA GLY A 109 -8.79 -15.65 -3.03
C GLY A 109 -7.37 -15.57 -3.59
N ILE A 110 -6.84 -16.67 -4.14
CA ILE A 110 -5.54 -16.70 -4.80
C ILE A 110 -5.55 -15.79 -6.04
N ILE A 111 -6.57 -15.89 -6.90
CA ILE A 111 -6.70 -15.06 -8.10
C ILE A 111 -6.76 -13.57 -7.72
N CYS A 112 -7.59 -13.19 -6.75
CA CYS A 112 -7.67 -11.83 -6.25
C CYS A 112 -6.32 -11.36 -5.67
N GLY A 113 -5.62 -12.23 -4.93
CA GLY A 113 -4.28 -11.95 -4.41
C GLY A 113 -3.26 -11.70 -5.54
N LEU A 114 -3.27 -12.51 -6.60
CA LEU A 114 -2.41 -12.33 -7.77
C LEU A 114 -2.74 -11.05 -8.55
N ILE A 115 -4.02 -10.72 -8.72
CA ILE A 115 -4.46 -9.46 -9.35
C ILE A 115 -3.96 -8.27 -8.51
N LEU A 116 -4.09 -8.34 -7.18
CA LEU A 116 -3.64 -7.29 -6.28
C LEU A 116 -2.11 -7.11 -6.34
N ILE A 117 -1.35 -8.21 -6.37
CA ILE A 117 0.10 -8.18 -6.56
C ILE A 117 0.45 -7.57 -7.92
N GLY A 118 -0.26 -7.97 -8.98
CA GLY A 118 -0.12 -7.43 -10.32
C GLY A 118 -0.32 -5.91 -10.35
N TYR A 119 -1.39 -5.43 -9.72
CA TYR A 119 -1.73 -4.00 -9.65
C TYR A 119 -0.75 -3.18 -8.82
N ILE A 120 -0.38 -3.66 -7.63
CA ILE A 120 0.45 -2.90 -6.69
C ILE A 120 1.93 -2.92 -7.08
N TRP A 121 2.44 -4.05 -7.57
CA TRP A 121 3.89 -4.25 -7.75
C TRP A 121 4.28 -4.37 -9.21
N ILE A 122 3.64 -5.26 -9.98
CA ILE A 122 4.08 -5.61 -11.34
C ILE A 122 3.81 -4.46 -12.32
N ALA A 123 2.59 -3.91 -12.30
CA ALA A 123 2.19 -2.83 -13.19
C ALA A 123 3.09 -1.58 -13.06
N PRO A 124 3.27 -0.98 -11.86
CA PRO A 124 4.16 0.18 -11.75
C PRO A 124 5.63 -0.17 -12.05
N TRP A 125 6.10 -1.38 -11.70
CA TRP A 125 7.46 -1.81 -12.08
C TRP A 125 7.64 -1.84 -13.62
N LEU A 126 6.68 -2.41 -14.36
CA LEU A 126 6.68 -2.39 -15.83
C LEU A 126 6.63 -0.96 -16.36
N GLY A 127 5.77 -0.10 -15.79
CA GLY A 127 5.68 1.32 -16.15
C GLY A 127 7.04 2.03 -16.05
N GLY A 128 7.75 1.85 -14.93
CA GLY A 128 9.10 2.42 -14.77
C GLY A 128 10.09 1.90 -15.82
N LYS A 129 10.06 0.59 -16.13
CA LYS A 129 10.92 0.02 -17.17
C LYS A 129 10.64 0.58 -18.56
N VAL A 130 9.37 0.82 -18.88
CA VAL A 130 8.98 1.47 -20.13
C VAL A 130 9.46 2.92 -20.16
N ALA A 131 9.29 3.68 -19.08
CA ALA A 131 9.81 5.05 -18.96
C ALA A 131 11.33 5.10 -19.21
N ASP A 132 12.09 4.25 -18.54
CA ASP A 132 13.55 4.21 -18.65
C ASP A 132 14.02 3.87 -20.08
N SER A 133 13.21 3.14 -20.85
CA SER A 133 13.53 2.74 -22.23
C SER A 133 13.43 3.86 -23.26
N PHE A 134 12.72 4.96 -22.95
CA PHE A 134 12.60 6.08 -23.87
C PHE A 134 13.92 6.84 -23.98
N SER A 135 14.29 7.19 -25.22
CA SER A 135 15.37 8.13 -25.48
C SER A 135 15.00 9.52 -24.94
N LYS A 136 16.02 10.35 -24.74
CA LYS A 136 15.83 11.72 -24.27
C LYS A 136 15.00 12.56 -25.23
N GLU A 137 15.23 12.42 -26.52
CA GLU A 137 14.53 13.13 -27.58
C GLU A 137 13.05 12.75 -27.60
N THR A 138 12.76 11.47 -27.36
CA THR A 138 11.38 10.99 -27.26
C THR A 138 10.69 11.56 -26.02
N GLU A 139 11.39 11.60 -24.89
CA GLU A 139 10.88 12.22 -23.67
C GLU A 139 10.60 13.72 -23.85
N ILE A 140 11.48 14.46 -24.54
CA ILE A 140 11.25 15.87 -24.87
C ILE A 140 9.99 16.04 -25.72
N SER A 141 9.79 15.19 -26.74
CA SER A 141 8.60 15.24 -27.58
C SER A 141 7.31 14.91 -26.83
N ILE A 142 7.33 13.89 -25.97
CA ILE A 142 6.21 13.55 -25.07
C ILE A 142 5.93 14.72 -24.11
N GLY A 143 7.00 15.30 -23.57
CA GLY A 143 6.98 16.48 -22.70
C GLY A 143 6.25 17.66 -23.32
N GLN A 144 6.60 18.01 -24.55
CA GLN A 144 5.96 19.12 -25.28
C GLN A 144 4.46 18.90 -25.44
N GLN A 145 4.02 17.70 -25.84
CA GLN A 145 2.59 17.40 -26.02
C GLN A 145 1.82 17.51 -24.69
N MET A 146 2.42 17.05 -23.60
CA MET A 146 1.80 17.17 -22.28
C MET A 146 1.80 18.60 -21.77
N TYR A 147 2.85 19.37 -22.04
CA TYR A 147 2.89 20.79 -21.73
C TYR A 147 1.76 21.54 -22.46
N ASP A 148 1.62 21.32 -23.77
CA ASP A 148 0.58 21.95 -24.58
C ASP A 148 -0.83 21.62 -24.08
N ALA A 149 -1.06 20.38 -23.62
CA ALA A 149 -2.32 19.97 -23.01
C ALA A 149 -2.54 20.61 -21.63
N THR A 150 -1.51 20.61 -20.78
CA THR A 150 -1.58 21.12 -19.41
C THR A 150 -1.82 22.63 -19.39
N ILE A 151 -1.14 23.39 -20.26
CA ILE A 151 -1.13 24.85 -20.19
C ILE A 151 -2.44 25.48 -20.66
N GLN A 152 -3.23 24.77 -21.47
CA GLN A 152 -4.54 25.24 -21.94
C GLN A 152 -5.51 25.57 -20.80
N GLY A 153 -5.35 24.93 -19.64
CA GLY A 153 -6.17 25.18 -18.45
C GLY A 153 -5.78 26.40 -17.63
N TYR A 154 -4.68 27.09 -17.98
CA TYR A 154 -4.11 28.15 -17.16
C TYR A 154 -3.99 29.48 -17.88
N LYS A 155 -4.04 30.57 -17.10
CA LYS A 155 -3.66 31.90 -17.55
C LYS A 155 -2.17 32.11 -17.29
N ILE A 156 -1.39 32.24 -18.36
CA ILE A 156 0.06 32.46 -18.29
C ILE A 156 0.37 33.90 -17.89
N ASP A 157 1.25 34.07 -16.91
CA ASP A 157 1.91 35.36 -16.64
C ASP A 157 3.17 35.45 -17.50
N THR A 158 3.05 36.10 -18.66
CA THR A 158 4.13 36.20 -19.65
C THR A 158 5.34 36.98 -19.14
N ALA A 159 5.12 37.95 -18.24
CA ALA A 159 6.19 38.76 -17.71
C ALA A 159 7.01 38.01 -16.66
N LYS A 160 6.36 37.40 -15.67
CA LYS A 160 7.02 36.53 -14.69
C LYS A 160 7.67 35.33 -15.39
N THR A 161 7.02 34.75 -16.39
CA THR A 161 7.60 33.68 -17.24
C THR A 161 8.93 34.11 -17.86
N ARG A 162 8.98 35.28 -18.50
CA ARG A 162 10.23 35.80 -19.09
C ARG A 162 11.33 36.01 -18.05
N LEU A 163 10.97 36.59 -16.90
CA LEU A 163 11.90 36.88 -15.81
C LEU A 163 12.43 35.60 -15.14
N LEU A 164 11.59 34.60 -14.89
CA LEU A 164 12.03 33.32 -14.31
C LEU A 164 12.94 32.56 -15.27
N ASN A 165 12.67 32.57 -16.57
CA ASN A 165 13.60 31.97 -17.55
C ASN A 165 14.93 32.74 -17.62
N GLN A 166 14.91 34.08 -17.45
CA GLN A 166 16.14 34.84 -17.33
C GLN A 166 16.91 34.46 -16.05
N PHE A 167 16.23 34.43 -14.91
CA PHE A 167 16.80 34.02 -13.63
C PHE A 167 17.43 32.63 -13.72
N TYR A 168 16.72 31.67 -14.32
CA TYR A 168 17.22 30.31 -14.50
C TYR A 168 18.46 30.23 -15.40
N ARG A 169 18.52 31.04 -16.48
CA ARG A 169 19.74 31.15 -17.30
C ARG A 169 20.91 31.75 -16.52
N GLU A 170 20.65 32.72 -15.65
CA GLU A 170 21.67 33.32 -14.77
C GLU A 170 22.19 32.34 -13.70
N LEU A 171 21.37 31.38 -13.26
CA LEU A 171 21.80 30.27 -12.39
C LEU A 171 22.78 29.32 -13.09
N ASN A 172 22.70 29.20 -14.42
CA ASN A 172 23.56 28.35 -15.24
C ASN A 172 23.59 26.87 -14.79
N TYR A 173 22.46 26.37 -14.27
CA TYR A 173 22.31 24.97 -13.90
C TYR A 173 22.47 24.06 -15.12
N LYS A 174 23.46 23.18 -15.05
CA LYS A 174 23.74 22.19 -16.10
C LYS A 174 22.85 20.99 -15.89
N THR A 175 21.74 20.97 -16.61
CA THR A 175 20.92 19.78 -16.77
C THR A 175 21.11 19.24 -18.17
N GLY A 176 20.85 17.96 -18.38
CA GLY A 176 20.87 17.41 -19.72
C GLY A 176 19.64 17.80 -20.55
N TYR A 177 18.60 18.41 -19.96
CA TYR A 177 17.34 18.76 -20.63
C TYR A 177 17.26 20.26 -20.94
N PRO A 178 16.52 20.65 -21.99
CA PRO A 178 16.23 22.05 -22.26
C PRO A 178 15.16 22.54 -21.29
N ILE A 179 15.57 23.09 -20.15
CA ILE A 179 14.63 23.57 -19.14
C ILE A 179 13.94 24.86 -19.61
N GLU A 180 12.61 24.82 -19.61
CA GLU A 180 11.74 25.96 -19.90
C GLU A 180 10.74 26.14 -18.76
N ILE A 181 10.66 27.35 -18.22
CA ILE A 181 9.79 27.64 -17.08
C ILE A 181 8.57 28.41 -17.55
N THR A 182 7.36 28.04 -17.12
CA THR A 182 6.14 28.80 -17.37
C THR A 182 5.47 29.18 -16.06
N VAL A 183 5.20 30.47 -15.88
CA VAL A 183 4.46 30.98 -14.72
C VAL A 183 2.99 31.09 -15.05
N VAL A 184 2.14 30.55 -14.18
CA VAL A 184 0.69 30.58 -14.33
C VAL A 184 0.04 31.23 -13.11
N GLN A 185 -1.08 31.91 -13.34
CA GLN A 185 -1.88 32.52 -12.29
C GLN A 185 -2.68 31.44 -11.56
N SER A 186 -2.41 31.24 -10.26
CA SER A 186 -3.12 30.29 -9.43
C SER A 186 -3.04 30.70 -7.95
N PRO A 187 -4.16 30.69 -7.20
CA PRO A 187 -4.14 30.97 -5.76
C PRO A 187 -3.49 29.84 -4.94
N GLU A 188 -3.16 28.72 -5.57
CA GLU A 188 -2.51 27.59 -4.94
C GLU A 188 -1.00 27.78 -4.91
N VAL A 189 -0.36 27.45 -3.80
CA VAL A 189 1.10 27.39 -3.74
C VAL A 189 1.54 26.05 -4.34
N ASN A 190 2.12 26.08 -5.55
CA ASN A 190 2.64 24.89 -6.21
C ASN A 190 3.70 25.20 -7.28
N ALA A 191 4.51 24.20 -7.60
CA ALA A 191 5.34 24.13 -8.80
C ALA A 191 5.48 22.64 -9.16
N PHE A 192 5.64 22.33 -10.44
CA PHE A 192 5.86 20.94 -10.85
C PHE A 192 6.63 20.84 -12.17
N ALA A 193 7.45 19.81 -12.26
CA ALA A 193 8.14 19.39 -13.47
C ALA A 193 7.29 18.47 -14.36
N ILE A 194 7.17 18.84 -15.63
CA ILE A 194 6.69 18.00 -16.72
C ILE A 194 7.91 17.32 -17.39
N PRO A 195 7.80 16.05 -17.81
CA PRO A 195 8.85 15.37 -18.59
C PRO A 195 9.38 16.22 -19.73
N GLY A 196 10.65 16.04 -20.09
CA GLY A 196 11.25 16.71 -21.25
C GLY A 196 11.77 18.12 -21.01
N GLY A 197 11.49 18.76 -19.86
CA GLY A 197 12.14 20.02 -19.48
C GLY A 197 11.21 21.17 -19.11
N HIS A 198 9.90 21.00 -19.17
CA HIS A 198 8.99 22.08 -18.78
C HIS A 198 8.76 22.10 -17.27
N ILE A 199 8.93 23.25 -16.64
CA ILE A 199 8.61 23.48 -15.23
C ILE A 199 7.47 24.50 -15.16
N VAL A 200 6.37 24.14 -14.52
CA VAL A 200 5.25 25.05 -14.30
C VAL A 200 5.32 25.58 -12.88
N VAL A 201 5.31 26.90 -12.72
CA VAL A 201 5.39 27.59 -11.43
C VAL A 201 4.11 28.39 -11.23
N TYR A 202 3.44 28.21 -10.09
CA TYR A 202 2.26 29.02 -9.76
C TYR A 202 2.72 30.33 -9.13
N ASP A 203 2.15 31.46 -9.54
CA ASP A 203 2.55 32.78 -9.02
C ASP A 203 2.49 32.89 -7.49
N ALA A 204 1.51 32.24 -6.84
CA ALA A 204 1.40 32.24 -5.38
C ALA A 204 2.61 31.62 -4.64
N ILE A 205 3.39 30.70 -5.25
CA ILE A 205 4.63 30.22 -4.60
C ILE A 205 5.71 31.29 -4.59
N LEU A 206 5.73 32.15 -5.60
CA LEU A 206 6.68 33.25 -5.71
C LEU A 206 6.38 34.31 -4.66
N ASP A 207 5.11 34.63 -4.43
CA ASP A 207 4.70 35.66 -3.45
C ASP A 207 5.17 35.38 -2.01
N ASN A 208 5.54 34.13 -1.71
CA ASN A 208 6.07 33.73 -0.39
C ASN A 208 7.60 33.82 -0.29
N MET A 209 8.32 33.87 -1.42
CA MET A 209 9.78 33.87 -1.43
C MET A 209 10.36 35.23 -1.05
N LYS A 210 11.45 35.20 -0.28
CA LYS A 210 12.11 36.37 0.29
C LYS A 210 13.50 36.59 -0.26
N THR A 211 14.17 35.54 -0.73
CA THR A 211 15.54 35.66 -1.27
C THR A 211 15.69 34.95 -2.61
N PRO A 212 16.59 35.42 -3.49
CA PRO A 212 16.86 34.74 -4.76
C PRO A 212 17.33 33.30 -4.58
N GLU A 213 18.01 32.97 -3.48
CA GLU A 213 18.48 31.62 -3.20
C GLU A 213 17.34 30.65 -2.88
N GLU A 214 16.22 31.12 -2.30
CA GLU A 214 15.02 30.30 -2.11
C GLU A 214 14.39 29.95 -3.47
N LEU A 215 14.33 30.91 -4.39
CA LEU A 215 13.88 30.66 -5.77
C LEU A 215 14.86 29.73 -6.51
N ALA A 216 16.16 29.94 -6.34
CA ALA A 216 17.19 29.10 -6.93
C ALA A 216 17.12 27.65 -6.42
N ALA A 217 16.77 27.46 -5.14
CA ALA A 217 16.54 26.16 -4.55
C ALA A 217 15.29 25.49 -5.13
N LEU A 218 14.16 26.21 -5.27
CA LEU A 218 12.93 25.67 -5.88
C LEU A 218 13.21 25.21 -7.31
N LEU A 219 13.80 26.08 -8.14
CA LEU A 219 14.06 25.76 -9.54
C LEU A 219 15.10 24.64 -9.68
N GLY A 220 16.08 24.57 -8.77
CA GLY A 220 17.05 23.47 -8.73
C GLY A 220 16.41 22.13 -8.36
N HIS A 221 15.46 22.15 -7.42
CA HIS A 221 14.66 20.99 -7.03
C HIS A 221 13.78 20.49 -8.19
N GLU A 222 13.00 21.36 -8.81
CA GLU A 222 12.15 21.00 -9.95
C GLU A 222 12.97 20.53 -11.17
N ALA A 223 14.07 21.21 -11.48
CA ALA A 223 14.99 20.77 -12.54
C ALA A 223 15.61 19.40 -12.23
N SER A 224 15.82 19.06 -10.95
CA SER A 224 16.29 17.74 -10.55
C SER A 224 15.25 16.64 -10.75
N HIS A 225 13.95 16.94 -10.59
CA HIS A 225 12.89 16.00 -10.97
C HIS A 225 12.90 15.70 -12.48
N VAL A 226 13.19 16.69 -13.32
CA VAL A 226 13.37 16.48 -14.77
C VAL A 226 14.62 15.63 -15.03
N GLU A 227 15.77 16.04 -14.49
CA GLU A 227 17.06 15.38 -14.75
C GLU A 227 17.03 13.89 -14.36
N LEU A 228 16.42 13.58 -13.21
CA LEU A 228 16.27 12.22 -12.70
C LEU A 228 15.04 11.50 -13.27
N ARG A 229 14.33 12.10 -14.23
CA ARG A 229 13.17 11.54 -14.93
C ARG A 229 12.05 11.11 -13.97
N HIS A 230 11.92 11.77 -12.83
CA HIS A 230 10.94 11.43 -11.79
C HIS A 230 9.51 11.60 -12.32
N SER A 231 9.22 12.69 -13.03
CA SER A 231 7.91 12.95 -13.62
C SER A 231 7.52 11.89 -14.66
N LEU A 232 8.47 11.49 -15.53
CA LEU A 232 8.24 10.47 -16.55
C LEU A 232 7.97 9.11 -15.90
N ASN A 233 8.81 8.72 -14.94
CA ASN A 233 8.65 7.48 -14.19
C ASN A 233 7.31 7.44 -13.44
N GLY A 234 6.94 8.54 -12.77
CA GLY A 234 5.65 8.67 -12.07
C GLY A 234 4.46 8.51 -13.01
N LEU A 235 4.51 9.17 -14.16
CA LEU A 235 3.49 9.08 -15.20
C LEU A 235 3.30 7.65 -15.70
N PHE A 236 4.37 6.98 -16.12
CA PHE A 236 4.26 5.63 -16.69
C PHE A 236 3.90 4.58 -15.64
N ARG A 237 4.31 4.76 -14.38
CA ARG A 237 3.82 3.93 -13.25
C ARG A 237 2.30 4.05 -13.08
N ASN A 238 1.76 5.26 -13.20
CA ASN A 238 0.32 5.51 -13.15
C ASN A 238 -0.41 4.93 -14.37
N LEU A 239 0.12 5.16 -15.57
CA LEU A 239 -0.43 4.64 -16.81
C LEU A 239 -0.50 3.12 -16.79
N ALA A 240 0.58 2.44 -16.37
CA ALA A 240 0.61 0.99 -16.29
C ALA A 240 -0.44 0.43 -15.31
N ARG A 241 -0.69 1.12 -14.18
CA ARG A 241 -1.79 0.75 -13.25
C ARG A 241 -3.16 0.90 -13.90
N GLN A 242 -3.39 1.98 -14.64
CA GLN A 242 -4.66 2.22 -15.34
C GLN A 242 -4.87 1.17 -16.45
N MET A 243 -3.85 0.90 -17.25
CA MET A 243 -3.90 -0.14 -18.28
C MET A 243 -4.11 -1.53 -17.69
N PHE A 244 -3.46 -1.85 -16.56
CA PHE A 244 -3.69 -3.12 -15.87
C PHE A 244 -5.15 -3.25 -15.43
N LEU A 245 -5.74 -2.19 -14.86
CA LEU A 245 -7.16 -2.20 -14.47
C LEU A 245 -8.08 -2.33 -15.69
N ALA A 246 -7.78 -1.59 -16.76
CA ALA A 246 -8.50 -1.65 -18.04
C ALA A 246 -8.56 -3.07 -18.61
N LEU A 247 -7.44 -3.80 -18.56
CA LEU A 247 -7.36 -5.20 -18.99
C LEU A 247 -8.22 -6.14 -18.14
N ILE A 248 -8.33 -5.89 -16.83
CA ILE A 248 -9.16 -6.70 -15.92
C ILE A 248 -10.66 -6.45 -16.15
N ILE A 249 -11.04 -5.21 -16.43
CA ILE A 249 -12.46 -4.82 -16.64
C ILE A 249 -12.91 -4.93 -18.10
N GLY A 250 -11.99 -5.14 -19.04
CA GLY A 250 -12.27 -5.29 -20.47
C GLY A 250 -12.54 -3.97 -21.22
N SER A 251 -11.89 -2.87 -20.85
CA SER A 251 -12.06 -1.57 -21.51
C SER A 251 -10.99 -1.33 -22.60
N ASP A 252 -11.43 -0.91 -23.80
CA ASP A 252 -10.55 -0.50 -24.91
C ASP A 252 -10.22 1.00 -24.84
N SER A 253 -9.08 1.36 -24.24
CA SER A 253 -8.54 2.72 -24.27
C SER A 253 -7.12 2.72 -24.86
N GLY A 254 -6.87 3.53 -25.88
CA GLY A 254 -5.57 3.64 -26.54
C GLY A 254 -4.54 4.42 -25.70
N ILE A 255 -3.25 4.08 -25.83
CA ILE A 255 -2.18 4.65 -24.99
C ILE A 255 -2.05 6.18 -25.15
N THR A 256 -2.19 6.70 -26.38
CA THR A 256 -2.00 8.14 -26.67
C THR A 256 -3.11 9.00 -26.05
N SER A 257 -4.37 8.57 -26.13
CA SER A 257 -5.47 9.31 -25.50
C SER A 257 -5.32 9.31 -23.97
N VAL A 258 -4.92 8.18 -23.39
CA VAL A 258 -4.69 8.08 -21.95
C VAL A 258 -3.53 8.98 -21.51
N LEU A 259 -2.45 9.13 -22.28
CA LEU A 259 -1.36 10.04 -21.93
C LEU A 259 -1.82 11.50 -21.85
N VAL A 260 -2.58 11.98 -22.85
CA VAL A 260 -3.11 13.36 -22.87
C VAL A 260 -4.09 13.58 -21.71
N GLU A 261 -5.00 12.63 -21.48
CA GLU A 261 -5.94 12.68 -20.34
C GLU A 261 -5.25 12.67 -18.96
N ASN A 262 -4.02 12.18 -18.89
CA ASN A 262 -3.24 12.13 -17.64
C ASN A 262 -2.26 13.29 -17.48
N ALA A 263 -2.13 14.20 -18.47
CA ALA A 263 -1.25 15.37 -18.36
C ALA A 263 -1.61 16.25 -17.16
N ASP A 264 -2.91 16.49 -16.94
CA ASP A 264 -3.42 17.24 -15.77
C ASP A 264 -3.12 16.58 -14.42
N LYS A 265 -2.84 15.26 -14.40
CA LYS A 265 -2.49 14.57 -13.15
C LYS A 265 -1.05 14.81 -12.72
N LEU A 266 -0.20 15.38 -13.59
CA LEU A 266 1.18 15.75 -13.25
C LEU A 266 1.22 16.73 -12.07
N LYS A 267 0.27 17.67 -12.00
CA LYS A 267 0.18 18.66 -10.90
C LYS A 267 -0.11 18.05 -9.52
N GLY A 268 -0.58 16.80 -9.49
CA GLY A 268 -0.91 16.05 -8.28
C GLY A 268 -0.04 14.80 -8.09
N LEU A 269 1.05 14.66 -8.87
CA LEU A 269 1.98 13.57 -8.68
C LEU A 269 2.64 13.69 -7.32
N GLN A 270 2.43 12.69 -6.48
CA GLN A 270 3.13 12.56 -5.22
C GLN A 270 4.42 11.78 -5.45
N TYR A 271 5.54 12.42 -5.17
CA TYR A 271 6.83 11.74 -5.23
C TYR A 271 7.08 10.95 -3.94
N SER A 272 7.81 9.83 -4.08
CA SER A 272 8.23 9.08 -2.90
C SER A 272 9.28 9.88 -2.12
N ARG A 273 9.42 9.59 -0.82
CA ARG A 273 10.43 10.23 0.03
C ARG A 273 11.85 10.12 -0.54
N GLU A 274 12.15 9.02 -1.21
CA GLU A 274 13.43 8.77 -1.86
C GLU A 274 13.62 9.69 -3.08
N LEU A 275 12.60 9.82 -3.93
CA LEU A 275 12.67 10.72 -5.09
C LEU A 275 12.82 12.18 -4.66
N GLU A 276 12.12 12.61 -3.61
CA GLU A 276 12.29 13.93 -3.01
C GLU A 276 13.70 14.15 -2.49
N THR A 277 14.27 13.16 -1.77
CA THR A 277 15.64 13.25 -1.24
C THR A 277 16.66 13.34 -2.37
N ASN A 278 16.49 12.58 -3.46
CA ASN A 278 17.37 12.66 -4.62
C ASN A 278 17.27 14.02 -5.33
N ALA A 279 16.07 14.60 -5.40
CA ALA A 279 15.87 15.94 -5.97
C ALA A 279 16.49 17.03 -5.08
N ASP A 280 16.33 16.94 -3.75
CA ASP A 280 16.97 17.83 -2.78
C ASP A 280 18.51 17.79 -2.92
N ASP A 281 19.08 16.57 -2.94
CA ASP A 281 20.53 16.35 -3.03
C ASP A 281 21.12 16.89 -4.35
N ASN A 282 20.46 16.64 -5.48
CA ASN A 282 20.91 17.15 -6.77
C ASN A 282 20.68 18.67 -6.89
N GLY A 283 19.58 19.20 -6.35
CA GLY A 283 19.32 20.64 -6.30
C GLY A 283 20.39 21.38 -5.50
N LEU A 284 20.77 20.87 -4.32
CA LEU A 284 21.88 21.40 -3.53
C LEU A 284 23.21 21.36 -4.29
N LYS A 285 23.48 20.25 -5.00
CA LYS A 285 24.67 20.14 -5.84
C LYS A 285 24.68 21.20 -6.94
N LEU A 286 23.55 21.42 -7.62
CA LEU A 286 23.42 22.47 -8.66
C LEU A 286 23.67 23.86 -8.09
N MET A 287 23.11 24.17 -6.92
CA MET A 287 23.36 25.44 -6.22
C MET A 287 24.85 25.62 -5.91
N TYR A 288 25.49 24.59 -5.32
CA TYR A 288 26.90 24.62 -4.95
C TYR A 288 27.82 24.80 -6.15
N GLU A 289 27.62 24.03 -7.23
CA GLU A 289 28.43 24.09 -8.45
C GLU A 289 28.35 25.47 -9.13
N ASN A 290 27.26 26.20 -8.93
CA ASN A 290 27.03 27.54 -9.49
C ASN A 290 27.20 28.67 -8.47
N LYS A 291 27.79 28.38 -7.30
CA LYS A 291 28.11 29.36 -6.25
C LYS A 291 26.88 30.15 -5.75
N VAL A 292 25.73 29.49 -5.75
CA VAL A 292 24.51 29.97 -5.09
C VAL A 292 24.56 29.49 -3.64
N ASP A 293 24.21 30.36 -2.69
CA ASP A 293 24.20 29.99 -1.27
C ASP A 293 23.21 28.83 -1.01
N THR A 294 23.76 27.67 -0.65
CA THR A 294 23.05 26.41 -0.45
C THR A 294 22.10 26.42 0.74
N GLU A 295 22.24 27.36 1.68
CA GLU A 295 21.26 27.57 2.77
C GLU A 295 19.88 28.01 2.24
N GLY A 296 19.80 28.48 0.99
CA GLY A 296 18.53 28.76 0.31
C GLY A 296 17.58 27.57 0.29
N MET A 297 18.09 26.33 0.24
CA MET A 297 17.27 25.12 0.31
C MET A 297 16.62 24.93 1.68
N VAL A 298 17.38 25.17 2.76
CA VAL A 298 16.84 25.11 4.13
C VAL A 298 15.80 26.21 4.34
N ARG A 299 16.07 27.42 3.83
CA ARG A 299 15.12 28.54 3.89
C ARG A 299 13.82 28.23 3.16
N LEU A 300 13.90 27.67 1.93
CA LEU A 300 12.74 27.24 1.17
C LEU A 300 11.92 26.18 1.93
N MET A 301 12.55 25.15 2.49
CA MET A 301 11.84 24.12 3.26
C MET A 301 11.14 24.69 4.49
N ASN A 302 11.79 25.61 5.21
CA ASN A 302 11.19 26.28 6.36
C ASN A 302 10.01 27.17 5.93
N LEU A 303 10.16 27.93 4.84
CA LEU A 303 9.12 28.77 4.27
C LEU A 303 7.86 27.95 3.97
N LEU A 304 8.01 26.82 3.27
CA LEU A 304 6.89 25.94 2.91
C LEU A 304 6.27 25.26 4.13
N ASN A 305 7.09 24.84 5.10
CA ASN A 305 6.62 24.24 6.34
C ASN A 305 5.84 25.24 7.20
N ASP A 306 6.31 26.47 7.32
CA ASP A 306 5.64 27.51 8.11
C ASP A 306 4.35 27.96 7.44
N ALA A 307 4.37 28.11 6.11
CA ALA A 307 3.18 28.45 5.34
C ALA A 307 2.10 27.35 5.42
N SER A 308 2.47 26.08 5.64
CA SER A 308 1.53 24.98 5.87
C SER A 308 0.88 24.93 7.26
N LYS A 309 1.48 25.59 8.26
CA LYS A 309 0.95 25.67 9.64
C LYS A 309 -0.04 26.83 9.80
N GLY A 310 0.00 27.83 8.92
CA GLY A 310 -1.01 28.88 8.82
C GLY A 310 -2.28 28.34 8.18
N GLN A 311 -3.45 28.88 8.54
CA GLN A 311 -4.79 28.51 7.99
C GLN A 311 -4.98 28.85 6.48
N GLY A 312 -3.90 28.96 5.69
CA GLY A 312 -3.91 29.36 4.28
C GLY A 312 -3.44 28.26 3.31
N THR A 313 -3.77 28.46 2.04
CA THR A 313 -3.76 27.60 0.83
C THR A 313 -2.46 26.86 0.43
N VAL A 314 -1.50 26.63 1.33
CA VAL A 314 -0.19 25.99 1.01
C VAL A 314 -0.26 24.45 0.98
N VAL A 315 -1.47 23.89 1.01
CA VAL A 315 -1.72 22.44 1.11
C VAL A 315 -1.22 21.68 -0.13
N ASN A 316 -1.23 22.30 -1.32
CA ASN A 316 -1.00 21.56 -2.56
C ASN A 316 0.47 21.23 -2.83
N PHE A 317 1.41 22.18 -2.69
CA PHE A 317 2.84 21.86 -2.83
C PHE A 317 3.29 20.78 -1.84
N LEU A 318 2.87 20.84 -0.57
CA LEU A 318 3.22 19.80 0.41
C LEU A 318 2.51 18.47 0.17
N SER A 319 1.40 18.46 -0.57
CA SER A 319 0.73 17.23 -0.96
C SER A 319 1.52 16.47 -2.04
N THR A 320 2.17 17.18 -2.96
CA THR A 320 3.01 16.61 -4.02
C THR A 320 4.46 16.41 -3.59
N HIS A 321 4.98 17.34 -2.78
CA HIS A 321 6.34 17.37 -2.21
C HIS A 321 6.30 17.44 -0.67
N PRO A 322 5.99 16.34 0.02
CA PRO A 322 5.90 16.37 1.48
C PRO A 322 7.25 16.70 2.13
N VAL A 323 7.29 17.81 2.88
CA VAL A 323 8.44 18.20 3.69
C VAL A 323 8.38 17.44 5.02
N PHE A 324 9.48 16.80 5.38
CA PHE A 324 9.59 16.03 6.64
C PHE A 324 10.86 16.42 7.38
N GLU A 325 10.86 16.26 8.70
CA GLU A 325 12.06 16.48 9.55
C GLU A 325 13.28 15.73 9.02
N LYS A 326 13.10 14.53 8.46
CA LYS A 326 14.18 13.74 7.85
C LYS A 326 14.79 14.39 6.61
N ARG A 327 13.99 15.06 5.75
CA ARG A 327 14.49 15.78 4.57
C ARG A 327 15.30 16.99 4.98
N VAL A 328 14.78 17.78 5.93
CA VAL A 328 15.50 18.94 6.49
C VAL A 328 16.80 18.49 7.16
N ALA A 329 16.79 17.39 7.91
CA ALA A 329 17.99 16.82 8.50
C ALA A 329 18.99 16.33 7.44
N ASN A 330 18.52 15.69 6.37
CA ASN A 330 19.36 15.28 5.24
C ASN A 330 20.01 16.48 4.56
N VAL A 331 19.22 17.52 4.21
CA VAL A 331 19.74 18.77 3.62
C VAL A 331 20.80 19.39 4.53
N LYS A 332 20.55 19.50 5.83
CA LYS A 332 21.53 20.02 6.80
C LYS A 332 22.81 19.18 6.87
N GLU A 333 22.71 17.87 6.71
CA GLU A 333 23.89 17.00 6.61
C GLU A 333 24.65 17.24 5.30
N GLN A 334 23.94 17.35 4.17
CA GLN A 334 24.53 17.63 2.86
C GLN A 334 25.21 19.00 2.81
N LEU A 335 24.75 19.99 3.57
CA LEU A 335 25.43 21.30 3.69
C LEU A 335 26.86 21.18 4.25
N LYS A 336 27.21 20.11 4.98
CA LYS A 336 28.60 19.87 5.38
C LYS A 336 29.49 19.50 4.19
N LYS A 337 28.92 18.85 3.18
CA LYS A 337 29.58 18.46 1.92
C LYS A 337 29.54 19.60 0.89
N TYR A 338 28.46 20.37 0.89
CA TYR A 338 28.19 21.49 0.00
C TYR A 338 28.05 22.78 0.82
N PRO A 339 29.14 23.25 1.45
CA PRO A 339 29.10 24.40 2.34
C PRO A 339 28.64 25.64 1.59
N SER A 340 27.87 26.48 2.28
CA SER A 340 27.47 27.78 1.76
C SER A 340 28.70 28.62 1.46
N THR A 341 28.79 29.08 0.21
CA THR A 341 29.67 30.19 -0.16
C THR A 341 28.76 31.38 -0.46
N PRO A 342 28.56 32.31 0.48
CA PRO A 342 27.74 33.50 0.26
C PRO A 342 28.47 34.43 -0.72
N THR A 343 28.33 34.14 -2.01
CA THR A 343 28.67 35.07 -3.08
C THR A 343 27.41 35.78 -3.50
N THR A 344 27.36 37.09 -3.23
CA THR A 344 26.28 37.94 -3.72
C THR A 344 26.31 37.97 -5.25
N ASN A 345 25.35 37.29 -5.88
CA ASN A 345 25.15 37.36 -7.32
C ASN A 345 24.19 38.52 -7.63
N THR A 346 24.76 39.67 -7.99
CA THR A 346 23.99 40.90 -8.28
C THR A 346 23.00 40.72 -9.43
N ALA A 347 23.31 39.87 -10.42
CA ALA A 347 22.39 39.59 -11.53
C ALA A 347 21.14 38.85 -11.01
N LEU A 348 21.34 37.77 -10.25
CA LEU A 348 20.22 37.04 -9.62
C LEU A 348 19.39 37.93 -8.72
N GLN A 349 20.03 38.79 -7.91
CA GLN A 349 19.30 39.75 -7.07
C GLN A 349 18.47 40.72 -7.91
N THR A 350 19.05 41.30 -8.96
CA THR A 350 18.35 42.26 -9.83
C THR A 350 17.14 41.61 -10.50
N THR A 351 17.34 40.42 -11.09
CA THR A 351 16.26 39.69 -11.76
C THR A 351 15.20 39.23 -10.75
N PHE A 352 15.60 38.81 -9.55
CA PHE A 352 14.67 38.45 -8.48
C PHE A 352 13.81 39.64 -8.06
N HIS A 353 14.40 40.82 -7.80
CA HIS A 353 13.61 42.02 -7.47
C HIS A 353 12.66 42.39 -8.62
N ALA A 354 13.11 42.28 -9.87
CA ALA A 354 12.26 42.56 -11.04
C ALA A 354 11.02 41.65 -11.14
N ILE A 355 11.05 40.43 -10.57
CA ILE A 355 9.88 39.54 -10.49
C ILE A 355 8.78 40.14 -9.60
N TYR A 356 9.14 40.94 -8.60
CA TYR A 356 8.23 41.54 -7.63
C TYR A 356 7.98 43.04 -7.84
N GLU A 357 8.82 43.72 -8.62
CA GLU A 357 8.75 45.19 -8.80
C GLU A 357 7.78 45.63 -9.92
N ASN A 358 7.23 44.73 -10.75
CA ASN A 358 6.16 45.00 -11.74
C ASN A 358 5.36 43.70 -11.95
N PHE A 359 4.02 43.60 -11.81
CA PHE A 359 2.92 44.42 -12.35
C PHE A 359 1.77 44.65 -11.36
#